data_AF-A0A0U3EX63-F1
#
_entry.id   AF-A0A0U3EX63-F1
#
_cell.length_a   1.000
_cell.length_b   1.000
_cell.length_c   1.000
_cell.angle_alpha   90.00
_cell.angle_beta   90.00
_cell.angle_gamma   90.00
#
_symmetry.space_group_name_H-M   'P 1'
#
loop_
_entity.id
_entity.type
_entity.pdbx_description
1 polymer ?
#
loop_
_entity_poly.entity_id
_entity_poly.type
_entity_poly.pdbx_seq_one_letter_code
_entity_poly.pdbx_strand_id
1 'polypeptide(L)'
;MTQWQATTAGTWLPGSYAAGVTASLADTKLSWGTDIGNGQSSLTIGNPAANQVVNTYIGGGLPPPVFTVPGSTVTHRNFPITNSPMTGATIRDTLSLTALNPAGPGPGALPPINFDIAFVETPNSGTCAATSPPGNPCNDIFVLKGGFLNQSFSYDSQTYFVNIFPTSGGVLSVLQDTACAAAGQANGCIGFTTPEGQETTLAFGYTVSTEELRVPEPSSFALIGLALLCAGGVGRRLRQS
;
A
#
# COMPACT_ATOMS: atom_id res chain seq x y z
N MET A 1 -5.79 25.79 12.82
CA MET A 1 -5.78 24.49 12.09
C MET A 1 -4.67 23.66 12.68
N THR A 2 -4.97 22.44 13.10
CA THR A 2 -3.98 21.59 13.76
C THR A 2 -2.95 21.10 12.74
N GLN A 3 -1.67 21.23 13.06
CA GLN A 3 -0.57 20.66 12.30
C GLN A 3 0.07 19.54 13.09
N TRP A 4 0.44 18.46 12.42
CA TRP A 4 0.98 17.26 13.02
C TRP A 4 2.39 16.97 12.55
N GLN A 5 3.24 16.52 13.46
CA GLN A 5 4.42 15.74 13.13
C GLN A 5 4.02 14.27 13.15
N ALA A 6 4.27 13.57 12.06
CA ALA A 6 3.85 12.20 11.85
C ALA A 6 5.05 11.29 11.58
N THR A 7 5.10 10.16 12.26
CA THR A 7 6.03 9.08 11.97
C THR A 7 5.23 7.81 11.75
N THR A 8 5.31 7.29 10.54
CA THR A 8 4.69 6.02 10.13
C THR A 8 5.76 4.97 9.87
N ALA A 9 5.45 3.72 10.20
CA ALA A 9 6.30 2.58 9.93
C ALA A 9 5.47 1.30 9.73
N GLY A 10 5.64 0.69 8.57
CA GLY A 10 5.17 -0.63 8.23
C GLY A 10 6.24 -1.70 8.44
N THR A 11 5.81 -2.85 8.97
CA THR A 11 6.58 -4.09 9.03
C THR A 11 5.69 -5.27 8.69
N TRP A 12 6.29 -6.40 8.32
CA TRP A 12 5.60 -7.68 8.26
C TRP A 12 5.36 -8.17 9.68
N LEU A 13 4.11 -8.51 10.02
CA LEU A 13 3.76 -9.04 11.32
C LEU A 13 4.44 -10.41 11.51
N PRO A 14 5.30 -10.60 12.52
CA PRO A 14 5.97 -11.88 12.74
C PRO A 14 4.95 -13.02 12.94
N GLY A 15 5.19 -14.14 12.24
CA GLY A 15 4.30 -15.30 12.28
C GLY A 15 3.05 -15.21 11.40
N SER A 16 2.85 -14.13 10.65
CA SER A 16 1.73 -14.00 9.70
C SER A 16 1.98 -14.65 8.33
N TYR A 17 3.23 -14.95 8.01
CA TYR A 17 3.65 -15.54 6.74
C TYR A 17 3.94 -17.05 6.89
N ALA A 18 3.85 -17.77 5.77
CA ALA A 18 4.02 -19.22 5.74
C ALA A 18 5.43 -19.68 6.17
N ALA A 19 5.52 -20.90 6.71
CA ALA A 19 6.80 -21.54 6.98
C ALA A 19 7.62 -21.68 5.68
N GLY A 20 8.91 -21.32 5.74
CA GLY A 20 9.79 -21.27 4.56
C GLY A 20 9.89 -19.89 3.91
N VAL A 21 9.07 -18.92 4.32
CA VAL A 21 9.29 -17.50 4.02
C VAL A 21 10.28 -16.91 5.03
N THR A 22 11.27 -16.17 4.55
CA THR A 22 12.30 -15.54 5.39
C THR A 22 12.03 -14.05 5.55
N ALA A 23 11.92 -13.57 6.79
CA ALA A 23 11.89 -12.14 7.10
C ALA A 23 13.30 -11.59 7.31
N SER A 24 13.54 -10.36 6.85
CA SER A 24 14.83 -9.67 6.95
C SER A 24 14.63 -8.15 6.97
N LEU A 25 15.73 -7.39 7.13
CA LEU A 25 15.73 -5.92 7.15
C LEU A 25 14.79 -5.34 8.22
N ALA A 26 14.91 -5.82 9.46
CA ALA A 26 14.02 -5.45 10.57
C ALA A 26 12.53 -5.64 10.21
N ASP A 27 12.23 -6.82 9.66
CA ASP A 27 10.89 -7.25 9.24
C ASP A 27 10.26 -6.36 8.16
N THR A 28 11.05 -5.67 7.35
CA THR A 28 10.53 -4.93 6.18
C THR A 28 10.62 -5.72 4.88
N LYS A 29 11.34 -6.84 4.84
CA LYS A 29 11.45 -7.68 3.64
C LYS A 29 11.10 -9.13 3.93
N LEU A 30 10.20 -9.69 3.13
CA LEU A 30 9.99 -11.13 3.01
C LEU A 30 10.65 -11.63 1.72
N SER A 31 11.38 -12.74 1.77
CA SER A 31 11.86 -13.46 0.59
C SER A 31 11.53 -14.95 0.68
N TRP A 32 11.31 -15.58 -0.47
CA TRP A 32 10.87 -16.97 -0.52
C TRP A 32 11.29 -17.67 -1.82
N GLY A 33 11.04 -18.97 -1.88
CA GLY A 33 11.37 -19.79 -3.05
C GLY A 33 12.81 -20.27 -3.10
N THR A 34 13.05 -21.29 -3.90
CA THR A 34 14.39 -21.75 -4.27
C THR A 34 14.86 -21.00 -5.50
N ASP A 35 15.95 -20.26 -5.34
CA ASP A 35 16.63 -19.56 -6.43
C ASP A 35 17.19 -20.56 -7.45
N ILE A 36 16.93 -20.30 -8.74
CA ILE A 36 17.42 -21.09 -9.88
C ILE A 36 18.42 -20.30 -10.76
N GLY A 37 18.98 -19.21 -10.23
CA GLY A 37 20.02 -18.39 -10.86
C GLY A 37 19.68 -16.89 -11.03
N ASN A 38 18.53 -16.43 -10.52
CA ASN A 38 18.04 -15.05 -10.69
C ASN A 38 17.82 -14.30 -9.35
N GLY A 39 17.91 -15.01 -8.23
CA GLY A 39 17.51 -14.55 -6.91
C GLY A 39 16.14 -15.09 -6.48
N GLN A 40 15.81 -14.87 -5.21
CA GLN A 40 14.49 -15.18 -4.65
C GLN A 40 13.47 -14.07 -4.96
N SER A 41 12.21 -14.45 -5.19
CA SER A 41 11.07 -13.53 -5.15
C SER A 41 10.95 -12.89 -3.75
N SER A 42 10.47 -11.65 -3.71
CA SER A 42 10.38 -10.91 -2.45
C SER A 42 9.33 -9.81 -2.41
N LEU A 43 8.84 -9.51 -1.21
CA LEU A 43 8.02 -8.34 -0.91
C LEU A 43 8.78 -7.45 0.07
N THR A 44 8.94 -6.18 -0.28
CA THR A 44 9.66 -5.20 0.53
C THR A 44 8.75 -4.03 0.88
N ILE A 45 8.73 -3.64 2.15
CA ILE A 45 8.05 -2.45 2.66
C ILE A 45 9.05 -1.30 2.66
N GLY A 46 8.71 -0.21 1.96
CA GLY A 46 9.46 1.04 2.02
C GLY A 46 8.77 2.02 2.96
N ASN A 47 9.42 2.37 4.07
CA ASN A 47 8.88 3.36 5.00
C ASN A 47 9.26 4.79 4.55
N PRO A 48 8.36 5.78 4.67
CA PRO A 48 8.69 7.16 4.35
C PRO A 48 9.64 7.74 5.42
N ALA A 49 10.17 8.94 5.15
CA ALA A 49 10.96 9.65 6.14
C ALA A 49 10.14 9.90 7.42
N ALA A 50 10.77 9.75 8.59
CA ALA A 50 10.15 10.06 9.86
C ALA A 50 9.88 11.57 10.01
N ASN A 51 9.02 11.93 10.97
CA ASN A 51 8.70 13.31 11.35
C ASN A 51 8.15 14.17 10.21
N GLN A 52 7.32 13.58 9.35
CA GLN A 52 6.61 14.30 8.28
C GLN A 52 5.68 15.36 8.87
N VAL A 53 5.56 16.50 8.21
CA VAL A 53 4.61 17.55 8.61
C VAL A 53 3.31 17.36 7.84
N VAL A 54 2.21 17.17 8.57
CA VAL A 54 0.87 16.99 8.00
C VAL A 54 -0.04 18.12 8.45
N ASN A 55 -0.57 18.89 7.51
CA ASN A 55 -1.62 19.87 7.81
C ASN A 55 -2.96 19.15 7.85
N THR A 56 -3.79 19.44 8.87
CA THR A 56 -5.15 18.89 8.90
C THR A 56 -5.94 19.38 7.69
N TYR A 57 -6.64 18.49 6.99
CA TYR A 57 -7.62 18.84 5.96
C TYR A 57 -9.01 19.05 6.58
N ILE A 58 -9.69 20.14 6.24
CA ILE A 58 -11.06 20.39 6.72
C ILE A 58 -12.04 19.83 5.69
N GLY A 59 -12.75 18.76 6.06
CA GLY A 59 -13.74 18.06 5.23
C GLY A 59 -13.39 16.59 4.92
N GLY A 60 -14.30 15.89 4.25
CA GLY A 60 -14.19 14.46 3.92
C GLY A 60 -14.07 14.15 2.42
N GLY A 61 -13.78 15.16 1.59
CA GLY A 61 -13.54 14.99 0.16
C GLY A 61 -12.13 14.48 -0.15
N LEU A 62 -11.82 14.31 -1.44
CA LEU A 62 -10.46 13.98 -1.89
C LEU A 62 -9.48 15.08 -1.42
N PRO A 63 -8.51 14.77 -0.54
CA PRO A 63 -7.59 15.78 -0.03
C PRO A 63 -6.72 16.35 -1.16
N PRO A 64 -6.56 17.68 -1.25
CA PRO A 64 -5.57 18.27 -2.14
C PRO A 64 -4.14 17.79 -1.81
N PRO A 65 -3.20 17.78 -2.77
CA PRO A 65 -1.84 17.30 -2.55
C PRO A 65 -1.10 17.97 -1.37
N VAL A 66 -1.41 19.24 -1.06
CA VAL A 66 -0.79 19.97 0.06
C VAL A 66 -1.18 19.44 1.45
N PHE A 67 -2.25 18.65 1.55
CA PHE A 67 -2.70 17.99 2.77
C PHE A 67 -2.37 16.49 2.80
N THR A 68 -1.65 16.01 1.78
CA THR A 68 -1.27 14.60 1.64
C THR A 68 0.21 14.44 1.86
N VAL A 69 0.61 13.45 2.65
CA VAL A 69 2.01 13.05 2.79
C VAL A 69 2.23 11.61 2.34
N PRO A 70 3.46 11.25 1.91
CA PRO A 70 3.79 9.87 1.57
C PRO A 70 3.59 8.92 2.75
N GLY A 71 2.97 7.78 2.51
CA GLY A 71 2.93 6.65 3.44
C GLY A 71 3.95 5.58 3.04
N SER A 72 3.76 4.38 3.57
CA SER A 72 4.56 3.21 3.22
C SER A 72 4.34 2.77 1.77
N THR A 73 5.31 2.05 1.21
CA THR A 73 5.20 1.38 -0.09
C THR A 73 5.31 -0.13 0.09
N VAL A 74 4.76 -0.90 -0.85
CA VAL A 74 4.96 -2.34 -0.97
C VAL A 74 5.49 -2.62 -2.36
N THR A 75 6.72 -3.13 -2.44
CA THR A 75 7.37 -3.52 -3.69
C THR A 75 7.44 -5.03 -3.78
N HIS A 76 6.79 -5.59 -4.80
CA HIS A 76 6.97 -6.97 -5.18
C HIS A 76 8.05 -7.08 -6.24
N ARG A 77 9.03 -7.96 -6.01
CA ARG A 77 10.06 -8.34 -6.96
C ARG A 77 9.83 -9.80 -7.32
N ASN A 78 9.41 -10.02 -8.56
CA ASN A 78 9.05 -11.33 -9.08
C ASN A 78 10.25 -11.93 -9.84
N PHE A 79 10.72 -13.10 -9.41
CA PHE A 79 11.79 -13.82 -10.09
C PHE A 79 11.42 -15.28 -10.34
N PRO A 80 12.00 -15.90 -11.38
CA PRO A 80 11.86 -17.33 -11.58
C PRO A 80 12.40 -18.10 -10.40
N ILE A 81 11.50 -18.77 -9.68
CA ILE A 81 11.81 -19.62 -8.55
C ILE A 81 11.11 -20.97 -8.66
N THR A 82 11.50 -21.90 -7.79
CA THR A 82 10.76 -23.16 -7.55
C THR A 82 10.40 -23.27 -6.06
N ASN A 83 9.45 -24.15 -5.72
CA ASN A 83 9.04 -24.42 -4.33
C ASN A 83 8.63 -23.16 -3.54
N SER A 84 7.73 -22.34 -4.09
CA SER A 84 7.23 -21.16 -3.37
C SER A 84 6.32 -21.57 -2.19
N PRO A 85 6.66 -21.21 -0.94
CA PRO A 85 5.77 -21.39 0.21
C PRO A 85 4.81 -20.21 0.41
N MET A 86 4.99 -19.11 -0.34
CA MET A 86 4.31 -17.85 -0.07
C MET A 86 2.84 -17.91 -0.52
N THR A 87 1.94 -17.66 0.43
CA THR A 87 0.47 -17.65 0.20
C THR A 87 -0.18 -16.37 0.70
N GLY A 88 0.56 -15.56 1.46
CA GLY A 88 0.09 -14.35 2.10
C GLY A 88 0.94 -13.97 3.30
N ALA A 89 0.63 -12.82 3.87
CA ALA A 89 1.23 -12.26 5.07
C ALA A 89 0.32 -11.14 5.62
N THR A 90 0.70 -10.54 6.74
CA THR A 90 0.05 -9.35 7.26
C THR A 90 1.07 -8.21 7.36
N ILE A 91 0.76 -7.07 6.76
CA ILE A 91 1.50 -5.82 6.97
C ILE A 91 0.92 -5.16 8.22
N ARG A 92 1.75 -4.86 9.20
CA ARG A 92 1.41 -4.04 10.36
C ARG A 92 1.96 -2.64 10.16
N ASP A 93 1.07 -1.67 10.03
CA ASP A 93 1.42 -0.25 9.93
C ASP A 93 1.14 0.46 11.26
N THR A 94 2.03 1.36 11.64
CA THR A 94 1.95 2.17 12.84
C THR A 94 2.02 3.63 12.48
N LEU A 95 1.32 4.48 13.23
CA LEU A 95 1.39 5.92 13.08
C LEU A 95 1.46 6.57 14.46
N SER A 96 2.43 7.46 14.65
CA SER A 96 2.51 8.33 15.82
C SER A 96 2.35 9.78 15.40
N LEU A 97 1.53 10.53 16.13
CA LEU A 97 1.26 11.94 15.88
C LEU A 97 1.60 12.81 17.09
N THR A 98 2.32 13.89 16.83
CA THR A 98 2.57 14.98 17.78
C THR A 98 2.00 16.28 17.23
N ALA A 99 1.33 17.07 18.07
CA ALA A 99 0.77 18.35 17.62
C ALA A 99 1.88 19.41 17.54
N LEU A 100 2.11 19.96 16.35
CA LEU A 100 3.08 21.03 16.10
C LEU A 100 2.46 22.42 16.25
N ASN A 101 1.20 22.58 15.87
CA ASN A 101 0.50 23.86 15.94
C ASN A 101 -1.00 23.64 16.20
N PRO A 102 -1.55 24.06 17.35
CA PRO A 102 -0.82 24.52 18.54
C PRO A 102 0.11 23.40 19.05
N ALA A 103 1.28 23.78 19.59
CA ALA A 103 2.25 22.80 20.06
C ALA A 103 1.72 22.04 21.28
N GLY A 104 1.81 20.72 21.27
CA GLY A 104 1.34 19.86 22.35
C GLY A 104 1.70 18.39 22.13
N PRO A 105 1.42 17.49 23.09
CA PRO A 105 1.84 16.09 23.01
C PRO A 105 1.24 15.33 21.82
N GLY A 106 0.09 15.77 21.27
CA GLY A 106 -0.70 15.02 20.29
C GLY A 106 -1.32 13.76 20.90
N PRO A 107 -1.96 12.90 20.09
CA PRO A 107 -2.47 11.61 20.56
C PRO A 107 -1.35 10.56 20.76
N GLY A 108 -0.12 10.82 20.33
CA GLY A 108 0.98 9.87 20.40
C GLY A 108 0.80 8.72 19.41
N ALA A 109 1.20 7.52 19.81
CA ALA A 109 1.05 6.31 19.00
C ALA A 109 -0.44 5.93 18.89
N LEU A 110 -0.94 5.88 17.67
CA LEU A 110 -2.28 5.37 17.38
C LEU A 110 -2.28 3.84 17.34
N PRO A 111 -3.45 3.18 17.46
CA PRO A 111 -3.54 1.75 17.29
C PRO A 111 -2.97 1.31 15.92
N PRO A 112 -2.21 0.23 15.85
CA PRO A 112 -1.67 -0.27 14.59
C PRO A 112 -2.80 -0.76 13.68
N ILE A 113 -2.62 -0.58 12.37
CA ILE A 113 -3.51 -1.12 11.34
C ILE A 113 -2.83 -2.33 10.72
N ASN A 114 -3.56 -3.43 10.61
CA ASN A 114 -3.08 -4.63 9.95
C ASN A 114 -3.76 -4.75 8.58
N PHE A 115 -2.95 -4.95 7.54
CA PHE A 115 -3.40 -5.24 6.18
C PHE A 115 -3.02 -6.67 5.82
N ASP A 116 -4.02 -7.53 5.71
CA ASP A 116 -3.81 -8.91 5.30
C ASP A 116 -3.66 -8.99 3.79
N ILE A 117 -2.79 -9.87 3.32
CA ILE A 117 -2.59 -10.11 1.88
C ILE A 117 -2.82 -11.57 1.54
N ALA A 118 -3.30 -11.83 0.33
CA ALA A 118 -3.13 -13.10 -0.37
C ALA A 118 -2.02 -12.92 -1.41
N PHE A 119 -1.25 -13.97 -1.63
CA PHE A 119 -0.21 -14.00 -2.64
C PHE A 119 -0.25 -15.31 -3.40
N VAL A 120 0.03 -15.26 -4.71
CA VAL A 120 0.14 -16.43 -5.57
C VAL A 120 1.39 -16.29 -6.43
N GLU A 121 2.35 -17.18 -6.22
CA GLU A 121 3.39 -17.47 -7.20
C GLU A 121 2.77 -18.31 -8.31
N THR A 122 2.69 -17.76 -9.52
CA THR A 122 2.04 -18.43 -10.63
C THR A 122 3.00 -19.34 -11.39
N PRO A 123 2.50 -20.39 -12.06
CA PRO A 123 3.37 -21.20 -12.91
C PRO A 123 3.97 -20.36 -14.04
N ASN A 124 5.28 -20.46 -14.23
CA ASN A 124 6.01 -19.77 -15.31
C ASN A 124 5.75 -20.33 -16.73
N SER A 125 4.68 -21.09 -16.91
CA SER A 125 4.27 -21.67 -18.19
C SER A 125 2.79 -22.05 -18.19
N GLY A 126 2.22 -22.25 -19.37
CA GLY A 126 0.82 -22.66 -19.54
C GLY A 126 -0.15 -21.47 -19.57
N THR A 127 -1.40 -21.74 -19.21
CA THR A 127 -2.46 -20.72 -19.20
C THR A 127 -2.38 -19.88 -17.93
N CYS A 128 -2.17 -18.58 -18.08
CA CYS A 128 -2.03 -17.67 -16.95
C CYS A 128 -3.39 -17.30 -16.32
N ALA A 129 -3.43 -17.27 -14.99
CA ALA A 129 -4.58 -16.80 -14.23
C ALA A 129 -4.78 -15.28 -14.33
N ALA A 130 -3.69 -14.54 -14.56
CA ALA A 130 -3.70 -13.12 -14.85
C ALA A 130 -3.09 -12.85 -16.22
N THR A 131 -3.52 -11.77 -16.87
CA THR A 131 -2.95 -11.33 -18.16
C THR A 131 -1.47 -11.01 -17.98
N SER A 132 -0.64 -11.64 -18.80
CA SER A 132 0.80 -11.37 -18.88
C SER A 132 1.14 -10.73 -20.25
N PRO A 133 2.14 -9.85 -20.34
CA PRO A 133 2.58 -9.31 -21.61
C PRO A 133 3.00 -10.44 -22.58
N PRO A 134 2.74 -10.33 -23.89
CA PRO A 134 3.11 -11.37 -24.85
C PRO A 134 4.59 -11.77 -24.74
N GLY A 135 4.85 -13.08 -24.67
CA GLY A 135 6.20 -13.64 -24.53
C GLY A 135 6.76 -13.64 -23.10
N ASN A 136 6.00 -13.18 -22.09
CA ASN A 136 6.38 -13.29 -20.69
C ASN A 136 5.70 -14.48 -20.02
N PRO A 137 6.36 -15.11 -19.02
CA PRO A 137 5.71 -16.05 -18.10
C PRO A 137 4.54 -15.41 -17.34
N CYS A 138 3.76 -16.22 -16.65
CA CYS A 138 2.59 -15.72 -15.93
C CYS A 138 2.99 -14.70 -14.84
N ASN A 139 2.17 -13.68 -14.68
CA ASN A 139 2.38 -12.70 -13.63
C ASN A 139 1.95 -13.28 -12.29
N ASP A 140 2.75 -13.01 -11.28
CA ASP A 140 2.38 -13.26 -9.89
C ASP A 140 1.35 -12.28 -9.38
N ILE A 141 0.55 -12.74 -8.41
CA ILE A 141 -0.67 -12.07 -7.99
C ILE A 141 -0.55 -11.67 -6.53
N PHE A 142 -0.66 -10.37 -6.26
CA PHE A 142 -0.83 -9.81 -4.93
C PHE A 142 -2.29 -9.37 -4.77
N VAL A 143 -2.95 -9.80 -3.71
CA VAL A 143 -4.30 -9.35 -3.36
C VAL A 143 -4.30 -8.75 -1.96
N LEU A 144 -4.81 -7.53 -1.85
CA LEU A 144 -5.08 -6.89 -0.57
C LEU A 144 -6.40 -7.43 -0.03
N LYS A 145 -6.37 -8.08 1.13
CA LYS A 145 -7.57 -8.59 1.81
C LYS A 145 -8.14 -7.49 2.70
N GLY A 146 -9.42 -7.20 2.49
CA GLY A 146 -10.11 -6.13 3.20
C GLY A 146 -9.90 -4.75 2.57
N GLY A 147 -10.53 -3.74 3.16
CA GLY A 147 -10.54 -2.37 2.66
C GLY A 147 -9.55 -1.46 3.37
N PHE A 148 -9.29 -0.31 2.75
CA PHE A 148 -8.57 0.81 3.38
C PHE A 148 -9.37 1.35 4.54
N LEU A 149 -8.71 1.46 5.70
CA LEU A 149 -9.35 1.82 6.95
C LEU A 149 -8.98 3.26 7.27
N ASN A 150 -10.00 4.09 7.35
CA ASN A 150 -9.92 5.35 8.07
C ASN A 150 -9.78 4.99 9.56
N GLN A 151 -8.78 5.56 10.23
CA GLN A 151 -8.66 5.45 11.69
C GLN A 151 -9.03 6.78 12.30
N SER A 152 -9.97 6.78 13.24
CA SER A 152 -10.30 7.97 14.00
C SER A 152 -9.47 8.08 15.27
N PHE A 153 -9.21 9.31 15.70
CA PHE A 153 -8.63 9.60 17.00
C PHE A 153 -9.21 10.91 17.55
N SER A 154 -9.24 11.03 18.86
CA SER A 154 -9.69 12.25 19.54
C SER A 154 -8.50 13.06 20.02
N TYR A 155 -8.53 14.37 19.78
CA TYR A 155 -7.57 15.33 20.30
C TYR A 155 -8.25 16.67 20.53
N ASP A 156 -8.04 17.26 21.71
CA ASP A 156 -8.59 18.57 22.08
C ASP A 156 -10.12 18.69 21.84
N SER A 157 -10.88 17.70 22.32
CA SER A 157 -12.35 17.59 22.15
C SER A 157 -12.85 17.49 20.70
N GLN A 158 -11.95 17.33 19.73
CA GLN A 158 -12.28 17.12 18.31
C GLN A 158 -11.90 15.71 17.88
N THR A 159 -12.73 15.11 17.03
CA THR A 159 -12.40 13.87 16.33
C THR A 159 -11.71 14.19 15.00
N TYR A 160 -10.60 13.51 14.75
CA TYR A 160 -9.84 13.54 13.50
C TYR A 160 -9.82 12.16 12.87
N PHE A 161 -9.52 12.10 11.59
CA PHE A 161 -9.42 10.87 10.80
C PHE A 161 -8.11 10.82 10.05
N VAL A 162 -7.43 9.68 10.14
CA VAL A 162 -6.32 9.32 9.25
C VAL A 162 -6.91 8.57 8.08
N ASN A 163 -6.86 9.15 6.88
CA ASN A 163 -7.36 8.50 5.67
C ASN A 163 -6.18 8.07 4.81
N ILE A 164 -6.08 6.77 4.56
CA ILE A 164 -4.99 6.14 3.81
C ILE A 164 -5.51 5.75 2.43
N PHE A 165 -4.75 6.03 1.38
CA PHE A 165 -5.14 5.74 0.02
C PHE A 165 -3.92 5.47 -0.89
N PRO A 166 -4.08 4.69 -1.96
CA PRO A 166 -3.02 4.50 -2.94
C PRO A 166 -2.71 5.81 -3.67
N THR A 167 -1.43 6.10 -3.85
CA THR A 167 -0.92 7.27 -4.60
C THR A 167 -0.31 6.88 -5.93
N SER A 168 0.03 5.59 -6.13
CA SER A 168 0.41 5.03 -7.42
C SER A 168 -0.84 4.66 -8.23
N GLY A 169 -1.27 5.54 -9.14
CA GLY A 169 -2.40 5.27 -10.03
C GLY A 169 -2.17 4.02 -10.90
N GLY A 170 -3.22 3.22 -11.07
CA GLY A 170 -3.23 2.06 -11.96
C GLY A 170 -2.51 0.81 -11.47
N VAL A 171 -1.78 0.87 -10.34
CA VAL A 171 -1.15 -0.32 -9.75
C VAL A 171 -2.18 -1.14 -9.00
N LEU A 172 -2.84 -0.53 -8.01
CA LEU A 172 -3.91 -1.19 -7.29
C LEU A 172 -5.23 -1.05 -8.06
N SER A 173 -5.79 -2.17 -8.49
CA SER A 173 -7.04 -2.20 -9.26
C SER A 173 -7.89 -3.40 -8.90
N VAL A 174 -9.12 -3.42 -9.42
CA VAL A 174 -9.90 -4.65 -9.52
C VAL A 174 -9.14 -5.61 -10.44
N LEU A 175 -8.88 -6.82 -9.97
CA LEU A 175 -8.20 -7.85 -10.75
C LEU A 175 -9.20 -8.65 -11.58
N GLN A 176 -8.69 -9.40 -12.57
CA GLN A 176 -9.49 -10.36 -13.33
C GLN A 176 -10.01 -11.46 -12.40
N ASP A 177 -11.24 -11.92 -12.63
CA ASP A 177 -11.86 -12.96 -11.81
C ASP A 177 -11.03 -14.25 -11.72
N THR A 178 -10.31 -14.59 -12.79
CA THR A 178 -9.37 -15.73 -12.82
C THR A 178 -8.18 -15.53 -11.88
N ALA A 179 -7.69 -14.30 -11.74
CA ALA A 179 -6.61 -13.97 -10.80
C ALA A 179 -7.11 -14.01 -9.36
N CYS A 180 -8.32 -13.49 -9.11
CA CYS A 180 -8.97 -13.58 -7.80
C CYS A 180 -9.20 -15.03 -7.39
N ALA A 181 -9.72 -15.85 -8.30
CA ALA A 181 -9.94 -17.27 -8.06
C ALA A 181 -8.63 -18.02 -7.76
N ALA A 182 -7.54 -17.72 -8.48
CA ALA A 182 -6.23 -18.29 -8.20
C ALA A 182 -5.71 -17.91 -6.80
N ALA A 183 -6.00 -16.69 -6.33
CA ALA A 183 -5.70 -16.23 -4.97
C ALA A 183 -6.70 -16.71 -3.90
N GLY A 184 -7.68 -17.55 -4.27
CA GLY A 184 -8.73 -18.01 -3.37
C GLY A 184 -9.64 -16.88 -2.85
N GLN A 185 -9.77 -15.80 -3.62
CA GLN A 185 -10.60 -14.64 -3.30
C GLN A 185 -11.84 -14.58 -4.20
N ALA A 186 -12.87 -13.87 -3.72
CA ALA A 186 -14.08 -13.63 -4.52
C ALA A 186 -13.78 -12.75 -5.74
N ASN A 187 -14.60 -12.89 -6.79
CA ASN A 187 -14.56 -12.04 -7.98
C ASN A 187 -14.58 -10.56 -7.62
N GLY A 188 -13.86 -9.74 -8.37
CA GLY A 188 -13.70 -8.31 -8.08
C GLY A 188 -12.72 -7.97 -6.94
N CYS A 189 -11.83 -8.90 -6.56
CA CYS A 189 -10.78 -8.65 -5.57
C CYS A 189 -9.83 -7.50 -5.99
N ILE A 190 -9.24 -6.83 -5.00
CA ILE A 190 -8.38 -5.66 -5.20
C ILE A 190 -6.91 -6.04 -5.02
N GLY A 191 -6.06 -5.71 -5.98
CA GLY A 191 -4.67 -6.12 -5.96
C GLY A 191 -3.86 -5.58 -7.12
N PHE A 192 -2.70 -6.19 -7.36
CA PHE A 192 -1.87 -5.94 -8.52
C PHE A 192 -1.19 -7.24 -8.97
N THR A 193 -0.67 -7.25 -10.19
CA THR A 193 0.15 -8.37 -10.68
C THR A 193 1.53 -7.88 -11.09
N THR A 194 2.52 -8.76 -10.99
CA THR A 194 3.92 -8.43 -11.32
C THR A 194 4.43 -9.38 -12.39
N PRO A 195 4.84 -8.88 -13.57
CA PRO A 195 5.46 -9.71 -14.59
C PRO A 195 6.73 -10.39 -14.09
N GLU A 196 7.02 -11.56 -14.63
CA GLU A 196 8.21 -12.33 -14.29
C GLU A 196 9.51 -11.55 -14.58
N GLY A 197 10.45 -11.57 -13.63
CA GLY A 197 11.71 -10.84 -13.73
C GLY A 197 11.57 -9.32 -13.59
N GLN A 198 10.41 -8.82 -13.16
CA GLN A 198 10.11 -7.40 -12.98
C GLN A 198 9.74 -7.07 -11.53
N GLU A 199 9.57 -5.77 -11.28
CA GLU A 199 9.10 -5.25 -10.01
C GLU A 199 7.81 -4.45 -10.19
N THR A 200 6.91 -4.54 -9.21
CA THR A 200 5.73 -3.68 -9.11
C THR A 200 5.71 -3.04 -7.73
N THR A 201 5.60 -1.72 -7.69
CA THR A 201 5.54 -0.97 -6.43
C THR A 201 4.18 -0.30 -6.27
N LEU A 202 3.49 -0.66 -5.20
CA LEU A 202 2.31 0.03 -4.71
C LEU A 202 2.73 1.07 -3.68
N ALA A 203 2.42 2.34 -3.93
CA ALA A 203 2.70 3.43 -3.00
C ALA A 203 1.40 3.92 -2.34
N PHE A 204 1.47 4.18 -1.03
CA PHE A 204 0.39 4.78 -0.27
C PHE A 204 0.70 6.23 0.10
N GLY A 205 -0.35 6.97 0.41
CA GLY A 205 -0.31 8.28 1.03
C GLY A 205 -1.41 8.36 2.08
N TYR A 206 -1.32 9.37 2.93
CA TYR A 206 -2.37 9.64 3.90
C TYR A 206 -2.56 11.12 4.15
N THR A 207 -3.73 11.44 4.68
CA THR A 207 -4.09 12.76 5.19
C THR A 207 -4.67 12.63 6.60
N VAL A 208 -4.53 13.68 7.41
CA VAL A 208 -5.30 13.85 8.64
C VAL A 208 -6.43 14.82 8.35
N SER A 209 -7.69 14.46 8.58
CA SER A 209 -8.85 15.30 8.29
C SER A 209 -9.82 15.42 9.46
N THR A 210 -10.78 16.35 9.36
CA THR A 210 -11.88 16.50 10.33
C THR A 210 -13.11 15.64 10.01
N GLU A 211 -13.17 15.04 8.82
CA GLU A 211 -14.22 14.09 8.43
C GLU A 211 -13.61 12.90 7.70
N GLU A 212 -14.26 11.74 7.76
CA GLU A 212 -13.86 10.56 6.99
C GLU A 212 -13.85 10.84 5.49
N LEU A 213 -12.85 10.30 4.80
CA LEU A 213 -12.80 10.32 3.35
C LEU A 213 -13.99 9.54 2.79
N ARG A 214 -14.94 10.25 2.18
CA ARG A 214 -16.07 9.66 1.47
C ARG A 214 -15.62 9.31 0.06
N VAL A 215 -15.11 8.09 -0.12
CA VAL A 215 -14.80 7.56 -1.45
C VAL A 215 -16.08 6.98 -2.05
N PRO A 216 -16.62 7.54 -3.17
CA PRO A 216 -17.77 6.93 -3.84
C PRO A 216 -17.30 5.70 -4.61
N GLU A 217 -17.55 4.50 -4.06
CA GLU A 217 -17.38 3.19 -4.71
C GLU A 217 -15.92 2.69 -5.01
N PRO A 218 -15.70 1.35 -5.06
CA PRO A 218 -14.36 0.74 -5.19
C PRO A 218 -13.55 1.18 -6.42
N SER A 219 -14.21 1.61 -7.50
CA SER A 219 -13.57 2.12 -8.72
C SER A 219 -12.86 3.47 -8.52
N SER A 220 -13.17 4.19 -7.45
CA SER A 220 -12.63 5.52 -7.20
C SER A 220 -11.18 5.53 -6.70
N PHE A 221 -10.62 4.41 -6.22
CA PHE A 221 -9.19 4.36 -5.86
C PHE A 221 -8.27 4.52 -7.07
N ALA A 222 -8.66 3.96 -8.22
CA ALA A 222 -7.97 4.18 -9.48
C ALA A 222 -8.04 5.67 -9.90
N LEU A 223 -9.19 6.32 -9.67
CA LEU A 223 -9.39 7.74 -9.93
C LEU A 223 -8.62 8.64 -8.96
N ILE A 224 -8.47 8.27 -7.69
CA ILE A 224 -7.69 9.01 -6.68
C ILE A 224 -6.21 9.02 -7.06
N GLY A 225 -5.64 7.85 -7.38
CA GLY A 225 -4.26 7.76 -7.86
C GLY A 225 -4.03 8.58 -9.13
N LEU A 226 -4.99 8.59 -10.06
CA LEU A 226 -4.92 9.39 -11.29
C LEU A 226 -5.08 10.90 -11.03
N ALA A 227 -6.02 11.31 -10.17
CA ALA A 227 -6.29 12.70 -9.84
C ALA A 227 -5.10 13.37 -9.13
N LEU A 228 -4.43 12.65 -8.21
CA LEU A 228 -3.23 13.14 -7.54
C LEU A 228 -2.04 13.28 -8.51
N LEU A 229 -1.87 12.34 -9.44
CA LEU A 229 -0.85 12.43 -10.49
C LEU A 229 -1.08 13.64 -11.41
N CYS A 230 -2.33 13.88 -11.83
CA CYS A 230 -2.68 15.05 -12.64
C CYS A 230 -2.43 16.37 -11.89
N ALA A 231 -2.82 16.47 -10.61
CA ALA A 231 -2.59 17.67 -9.81
C ALA A 231 -1.09 17.96 -9.59
N GLY A 232 -0.26 16.92 -9.38
CA GLY A 232 1.19 17.06 -9.26
C GLY A 232 1.90 17.47 -10.57
N GLY A 233 1.36 17.06 -11.73
CA GLY A 233 1.88 17.42 -13.05
C GLY A 233 1.61 18.87 -13.45
N VAL A 234 0.45 19.42 -13.08
CA VAL A 234 0.08 20.82 -13.39
C VAL A 234 0.92 21.81 -12.57
N GLY A 235 1.28 21.49 -11.32
CA GLY A 235 2.13 22.35 -10.47
C GLY A 235 3.55 22.57 -11.01
N ARG A 236 4.08 21.67 -11.85
CA ARG A 236 5.40 21.81 -12.48
C ARG A 236 5.44 22.85 -13.60
N ARG A 237 4.31 23.13 -14.26
CA ARG A 237 4.26 24.13 -15.34
C ARG A 237 4.20 25.56 -14.83
N LEU A 238 3.67 25.77 -13.62
CA LEU A 238 3.51 27.11 -13.02
C LEU A 238 4.79 27.64 -12.32
N ARG A 239 5.86 26.84 -12.23
CA ARG A 239 7.16 27.25 -11.68
C ARG A 239 8.23 27.53 -12.75
N GLN A 240 7.87 27.45 -14.02
CA GLN A 240 8.75 27.76 -15.15
C GLN A 240 8.19 28.89 -16.03
N SER A 241 7.33 29.74 -15.48
CA SER A 241 6.79 30.95 -16.13
C SER A 241 7.25 32.18 -15.39
#